data_AF-A0A9C8JBQ8-F1
#
_entry.id   AF-A0A9C8JBQ8-F1
#
_cell.length_a   1.000
_cell.length_b   1.000
_cell.length_c   1.000
_cell.angle_alpha   90.00
_cell.angle_beta   90.00
_cell.angle_gamma   90.00
#
_symmetry.space_group_name_H-M   'P 1'
#
loop_
_entity.id
_entity.type
_entity.pdbx_description
1 polymer ?
#
loop_
_entity_poly.entity_id
_entity_poly.type
_entity_poly.pdbx_seq_one_letter_code
_entity_poly.pdbx_strand_id
1 'polypeptide(L)'
;MTTLPLVSHLTPDSIIAWRNRDGDAVTLHQFLADVNQLVSLFPAGSHMLNMCSDRYHFSVGLAAAIVANKVSLLPSTHTPEVIRQIKAFAPDVFCLTDN
;
A
#
# COMPACT_ATOMS: atom_id res chain seq x y z
N MET A 1 -19.77 8.52 10.98
CA MET A 1 -18.42 7.95 11.18
C MET A 1 -17.42 9.06 10.95
N THR A 2 -16.43 9.21 11.83
CA THR A 2 -15.42 10.26 11.70
C THR A 2 -14.35 9.81 10.71
N THR A 3 -14.15 10.58 9.64
CA THR A 3 -13.06 10.36 8.68
C THR A 3 -11.80 11.06 9.19
N LEU A 4 -10.68 10.34 9.23
CA LEU A 4 -9.36 10.90 9.56
C LEU A 4 -8.56 11.15 8.28
N PRO A 5 -7.71 12.19 8.23
CA PRO A 5 -6.88 12.44 7.07
C PRO A 5 -5.83 11.33 6.91
N LEU A 6 -5.62 10.86 5.67
CA LEU A 6 -4.60 9.86 5.35
C LEU A 6 -3.18 10.43 5.53
N VAL A 7 -3.01 11.74 5.31
CA VAL A 7 -1.74 12.46 5.40
C VAL A 7 -1.98 13.88 5.94
N SER A 8 -0.95 14.51 6.51
CA SER A 8 -1.02 15.85 7.10
C SER A 8 -0.59 17.00 6.16
N HIS A 9 -0.19 16.69 4.93
CA HIS A 9 0.23 17.69 3.93
C HIS A 9 -0.95 18.59 3.54
N LEU A 10 -0.68 19.90 3.38
CA LEU A 10 -1.72 20.91 3.20
C LEU A 10 -1.94 21.32 1.74
N THR A 11 -0.96 21.10 0.86
CA THR A 11 -1.04 21.51 -0.54
C THR A 11 -0.81 20.32 -1.48
N PRO A 12 -1.48 20.28 -2.65
CA PRO A 12 -1.29 19.21 -3.64
C PRO A 12 0.16 19.08 -4.14
N ASP A 13 0.91 20.18 -4.17
CA ASP A 13 2.30 20.22 -4.66
C ASP A 13 3.32 19.92 -3.55
N SER A 14 2.87 19.68 -2.31
CA SER A 14 3.76 19.26 -1.21
C SER A 14 4.46 17.96 -1.58
N ILE A 15 5.78 17.90 -1.41
CA ILE A 15 6.54 16.67 -1.65
C ILE A 15 6.31 15.70 -0.50
N ILE A 16 5.85 14.48 -0.82
CA ILE A 16 5.58 13.42 0.16
C ILE A 16 6.63 12.30 0.13
N ALA A 17 7.28 12.10 -1.01
CA ALA A 17 8.33 11.10 -1.17
C ALA A 17 9.37 11.54 -2.20
N TRP A 18 10.56 10.97 -2.09
CA TRP A 18 11.63 11.09 -3.07
C TRP A 18 11.97 9.70 -3.59
N ARG A 19 12.06 9.53 -4.91
CA ARG A 19 12.40 8.25 -5.52
C ARG A 19 13.89 8.22 -5.89
N ASN A 20 14.51 7.06 -5.70
CA ASN A 20 15.95 6.88 -5.94
C ASN A 20 16.35 6.95 -7.41
N ARG A 21 15.40 6.74 -8.34
CA ARG A 21 15.62 6.91 -9.77
C ARG A 21 15.46 8.40 -10.06
N ASP A 22 16.59 9.07 -10.29
CA ASP A 22 16.71 10.44 -10.79
C ASP A 22 16.27 11.60 -9.86
N GLY A 23 15.96 11.31 -8.59
CA GLY A 23 15.57 12.37 -7.64
C GLY A 23 14.16 12.91 -7.89
N ASP A 24 13.32 12.11 -8.54
CA ASP A 24 11.94 12.48 -8.82
C ASP A 24 11.17 12.68 -7.52
N ALA A 25 10.86 13.95 -7.26
CA ALA A 25 10.01 14.37 -6.16
C ALA A 25 8.57 13.94 -6.47
N VAL A 26 7.96 13.18 -5.55
CA VAL A 26 6.55 12.81 -5.67
C VAL A 26 5.73 13.83 -4.89
N THR A 27 4.83 14.50 -5.59
CA THR A 27 3.86 15.42 -4.98
C THR A 27 2.74 14.66 -4.27
N LEU A 28 2.08 15.32 -3.32
CA LEU A 28 0.89 14.80 -2.66
C LEU A 28 -0.19 14.40 -3.68
N HIS A 29 -0.39 15.24 -4.71
CA HIS A 29 -1.32 14.94 -5.80
C HIS A 29 -1.00 13.60 -6.46
N GLN A 30 0.26 13.38 -6.85
CA GLN A 30 0.69 12.15 -7.50
C GLN A 30 0.48 10.94 -6.59
N PHE A 31 0.87 11.04 -5.32
CA PHE A 31 0.67 9.97 -4.35
C PHE A 31 -0.80 9.59 -4.17
N LEU A 32 -1.69 10.57 -4.03
CA LEU A 32 -3.13 10.31 -3.92
C LEU A 32 -3.71 9.73 -5.22
N ALA A 33 -3.21 10.14 -6.38
CA ALA A 33 -3.59 9.56 -7.67
C ALA A 33 -3.19 8.08 -7.72
N ASP A 34 -1.94 7.75 -7.38
CA ASP A 34 -1.44 6.37 -7.35
C ASP A 34 -2.22 5.49 -6.36
N VAL A 35 -2.54 6.03 -5.17
CA VAL A 35 -3.37 5.35 -4.17
C VAL A 35 -4.77 5.04 -4.74
N ASN A 36 -5.44 6.01 -5.34
CA ASN A 36 -6.78 5.81 -5.89
C ASN A 36 -6.79 4.85 -7.08
N GLN A 37 -5.78 4.93 -7.95
CA GLN A 37 -5.58 3.97 -9.03
C GLN A 37 -5.43 2.55 -8.47
N LEU A 38 -4.59 2.36 -7.46
CA LEU A 38 -4.37 1.05 -6.87
C LEU A 38 -5.62 0.49 -6.17
N VAL A 39 -6.37 1.33 -5.43
CA VAL A 39 -7.63 0.92 -4.80
C VAL A 39 -8.61 0.35 -5.82
N SER A 40 -8.68 0.94 -7.02
CA SER A 40 -9.58 0.49 -8.09
C SER A 40 -9.25 -0.91 -8.64
N LEU A 41 -8.01 -1.38 -8.43
CA LEU A 41 -7.52 -2.69 -8.90
C LEU A 41 -7.64 -3.78 -7.83
N PHE A 42 -7.99 -3.42 -6.60
CA PHE A 42 -8.04 -4.39 -5.51
C PHE A 42 -9.13 -5.44 -5.73
N PRO A 43 -8.81 -6.72 -5.56
CA PRO A 43 -9.82 -7.76 -5.56
C PRO A 43 -10.69 -7.67 -4.30
N ALA A 44 -11.78 -8.44 -4.31
CA ALA A 44 -12.56 -8.72 -3.12
C ALA A 44 -11.68 -9.38 -2.03
N GLY A 45 -12.01 -9.14 -0.77
CA GLY A 45 -11.26 -9.63 0.38
C GLY A 45 -10.87 -8.50 1.35
N SER A 46 -10.57 -8.86 2.59
CA SER A 46 -10.27 -7.93 3.68
C SER A 46 -8.77 -7.86 3.97
N HIS A 47 -7.99 -8.85 3.53
CA HIS A 47 -6.56 -8.96 3.83
C HIS A 47 -5.72 -8.78 2.58
N MET A 48 -4.64 -8.02 2.70
CA MET A 48 -3.64 -7.81 1.66
C MET A 48 -2.28 -8.14 2.24
N LEU A 49 -1.51 -8.99 1.56
CA LEU A 49 -0.10 -9.18 1.83
C LEU A 49 0.71 -8.20 0.98
N ASN A 50 1.33 -7.20 1.61
CA ASN A 50 2.17 -6.22 0.90
C ASN A 50 3.60 -6.77 0.77
N MET A 51 4.00 -7.14 -0.44
CA MET A 51 5.33 -7.66 -0.76
C MET A 51 6.15 -6.71 -1.63
N CYS A 52 5.74 -5.45 -1.77
CA CYS A 52 6.50 -4.47 -2.53
C CYS A 52 7.90 -4.25 -1.92
N SER A 53 8.93 -4.32 -2.75
CA SER A 53 10.32 -4.07 -2.35
C SER A 53 10.70 -2.60 -2.45
N ASP A 54 10.13 -1.87 -3.40
CA ASP A 54 10.24 -0.43 -3.55
C ASP A 54 9.46 0.29 -2.43
N ARG A 55 10.12 1.23 -1.76
CA ARG A 55 9.57 1.93 -0.59
C ARG A 55 8.39 2.83 -0.93
N TYR A 56 8.39 3.41 -2.13
CA TYR A 56 7.30 4.24 -2.59
C TYR A 56 6.07 3.38 -2.90
N HIS A 57 6.24 2.30 -3.67
CA HIS A 57 5.16 1.36 -3.97
C HIS A 57 4.61 0.70 -2.70
N PHE A 58 5.47 0.33 -1.74
CA PHE A 58 5.03 -0.18 -0.44
C PHE A 58 4.13 0.83 0.29
N SER A 59 4.54 2.11 0.32
CA SER A 59 3.79 3.17 0.99
C SER A 59 2.44 3.43 0.31
N VAL A 60 2.40 3.43 -1.02
CA VAL A 60 1.15 3.51 -1.81
C VAL A 60 0.25 2.31 -1.50
N GLY A 61 0.79 1.09 -1.45
CA GLY A 61 0.06 -0.12 -1.10
C GLY A 61 -0.58 -0.05 0.28
N LEU A 62 0.18 0.37 1.30
CA LEU A 62 -0.33 0.54 2.66
C LEU A 62 -1.44 1.59 2.73
N ALA A 63 -1.25 2.74 2.07
CA ALA A 63 -2.24 3.81 2.00
C ALA A 63 -3.53 3.37 1.28
N ALA A 64 -3.39 2.64 0.18
CA ALA A 64 -4.53 2.05 -0.53
C ALA A 64 -5.29 1.05 0.34
N ALA A 65 -4.60 0.21 1.13
CA ALA A 65 -5.24 -0.70 2.07
C ALA A 65 -6.07 0.06 3.12
N ILE A 66 -5.54 1.15 3.68
CA ILE A 66 -6.26 2.01 4.63
C ILE A 66 -7.53 2.58 3.99
N VAL A 67 -7.41 3.16 2.78
CA VAL A 67 -8.55 3.77 2.06
C VAL A 67 -9.62 2.73 1.71
N ALA A 68 -9.20 1.53 1.31
CA ALA A 68 -10.09 0.42 0.96
C ALA A 68 -10.61 -0.37 2.18
N ASN A 69 -10.29 0.07 3.40
CA ASN A 69 -10.64 -0.61 4.66
C ASN A 69 -10.18 -2.08 4.70
N LYS A 70 -8.93 -2.32 4.30
CA LYS A 70 -8.27 -3.64 4.30
C LYS A 70 -7.12 -3.69 5.31
N VAL A 71 -6.84 -4.89 5.81
CA VAL A 71 -5.71 -5.19 6.69
C VAL A 71 -4.48 -5.50 5.84
N SER A 72 -3.44 -4.67 5.96
CA SER A 72 -2.12 -4.95 5.37
C SER A 72 -1.31 -5.88 6.28
N LEU A 73 -1.10 -7.11 5.85
CA LEU A 73 -0.28 -8.12 6.53
C LEU A 73 1.20 -7.88 6.20
N LEU A 74 2.04 -7.84 7.23
CA LEU A 74 3.47 -7.51 7.15
C LEU A 74 4.29 -8.52 7.96
N PRO A 75 4.51 -9.74 7.43
CA PRO A 75 5.36 -10.71 8.12
C PRO A 75 6.82 -10.24 8.12
N SER A 76 7.57 -10.67 9.15
CA SER A 76 9.01 -10.37 9.25
C SER A 76 9.87 -11.09 8.21
N THR A 77 9.34 -12.16 7.59
CA THR A 77 10.00 -12.92 6.52
C THR A 77 8.97 -13.40 5.49
N HIS A 78 9.43 -13.69 4.28
CA HIS A 78 8.60 -14.20 3.18
C HIS A 78 8.91 -15.68 2.85
N THR A 79 9.24 -16.49 3.87
CA THR A 79 9.50 -17.92 3.64
C THR A 79 8.21 -18.63 3.21
N PRO A 80 8.30 -19.72 2.42
CA PRO A 80 7.12 -20.46 1.98
C PRO A 80 6.24 -20.94 3.15
N GLU A 81 6.84 -21.24 4.30
CA GLU A 81 6.10 -21.64 5.50
C GLU A 81 5.28 -20.48 6.09
N VAL A 82 5.87 -19.30 6.21
CA VAL A 82 5.16 -18.11 6.69
C VAL A 82 4.01 -17.74 5.76
N ILE A 83 4.21 -17.84 4.44
CA ILE A 83 3.14 -17.60 3.45
C ILE A 83 1.99 -18.62 3.62
N ARG A 84 2.31 -19.90 3.87
CA ARG A 84 1.27 -20.92 4.17
C ARG A 84 0.50 -20.58 5.44
N GLN A 85 1.19 -20.15 6.50
CA GLN A 85 0.55 -19.73 7.76
C GLN A 85 -0.35 -18.51 7.56
N ILE A 86 0.08 -17.53 6.76
CA ILE A 86 -0.74 -16.37 6.40
C ILE A 86 -1.99 -16.79 5.65
N LYS A 87 -1.88 -17.68 4.66
CA LYS A 87 -3.06 -18.15 3.91
C LYS A 87 -4.04 -18.92 4.78
N ALA A 88 -3.56 -19.63 5.80
CA ALA A 88 -4.41 -20.29 6.80
C ALA A 88 -5.09 -19.27 7.73
N PHE A 89 -4.38 -18.23 8.16
CA PHE A 89 -4.90 -17.16 9.03
C PHE A 89 -5.91 -16.25 8.30
N ALA A 90 -5.61 -15.88 7.06
CA ALA A 90 -6.42 -15.02 6.21
C ALA A 90 -6.66 -15.71 4.84
N PRO A 91 -7.68 -16.57 4.74
CA PRO A 91 -7.97 -17.32 3.51
C PRO A 91 -8.30 -16.45 2.29
N ASP A 92 -8.82 -15.24 2.52
CA ASP A 92 -9.16 -14.23 1.51
C ASP A 92 -7.98 -13.32 1.13
N VAL A 93 -6.78 -13.57 1.67
CA VAL A 93 -5.60 -12.76 1.37
C VAL A 93 -5.25 -12.81 -0.12
N PHE A 94 -4.98 -11.63 -0.67
CA PHE A 94 -4.31 -11.46 -1.96
C PHE A 94 -2.93 -10.82 -1.76
N CYS A 95 -2.05 -11.01 -2.74
CA CYS A 95 -0.69 -10.48 -2.69
C CYS A 95 -0.57 -9.24 -3.58
N LEU A 96 0.10 -8.20 -3.07
CA LEU A 96 0.52 -7.03 -3.82
C LEU A 96 2.04 -7.07 -4.00
N THR A 97 2.51 -6.96 -5.24
CA THR A 97 3.93 -6.93 -5.61
C THR A 97 4.21 -5.78 -6.57
N ASP A 98 5.47 -5.37 -6.69
CA ASP A 98 5.96 -4.27 -7.53
C ASP A 98 6.74 -4.72 -8.78
N ASN A 99 6.54 -5.99 -9.19
CA ASN A 99 7.09 -6.58 -10.41
C ASN A 99 6.09 -6.58 -11.57
#